data_AF-A0A7Y3F168-F1
#
_entry.id   AF-A0A7Y3F168-F1
#
_cell.length_a   1.000
_cell.length_b   1.000
_cell.length_c   1.000
_cell.angle_alpha   90.00
_cell.angle_beta   90.00
_cell.angle_gamma   90.00
#
_symmetry.space_group_name_H-M   'P 1'
#
loop_
_entity.id
_entity.type
_entity.pdbx_description
1 polymer ?
#
loop_
_entity_poly.entity_id
_entity_poly.type
_entity_poly.pdbx_seq_one_letter_code
_entity_poly.pdbx_strand_id
1 'polypeptide(L)'
;TAIGGMNVTETVEGLERYPVNIRYPRYMRDSLEQLKLLPMVTPAGQHIPLQAVADLRVEDGPPMIKSENARLNGWVYVDIEGVDLATYVTTARKAVTEQVELPPGYSITWSGQYEYMERARQHLAMVVPVTIVTIMLLLFLSFRNFVEVLIILGTLPMALAGGLWLLYLLDYNLSVAVGVGFIALAGVAVEIGVVMLVYLKQALQNRQAEAHEAGRAIQRKDIELAVREGALLRLRPIMMTVATIIVGLLPIMLGGGTGSEIMRRIAAPMVGGMVSATILTLAVIPAIFYLWQRQRIAANHGTDQAGAESG
;
A
#
# COMPACT_ATOMS: atom_id res chain seq x y z
N THR A 1 -13.08 -27.70 48.20
CA THR A 1 -14.14 -26.70 48.56
C THR A 1 -13.61 -25.69 49.57
N ALA A 2 -13.07 -26.14 50.71
CA ALA A 2 -12.68 -25.31 51.86
C ALA A 2 -11.79 -24.08 51.57
N ILE A 3 -10.76 -24.19 50.71
CA ILE A 3 -9.80 -23.09 50.45
C ILE A 3 -10.19 -22.26 49.22
N GLY A 4 -10.45 -22.91 48.08
CA GLY A 4 -10.68 -22.25 46.79
C GLY A 4 -12.08 -21.64 46.59
N GLY A 5 -13.07 -22.02 47.41
CA GLY A 5 -14.44 -21.52 47.27
C GLY A 5 -15.16 -22.06 46.04
N MET A 6 -15.04 -23.37 45.80
CA MET A 6 -15.70 -24.04 44.68
C MET A 6 -17.23 -23.96 44.85
N ASN A 7 -17.93 -23.68 43.76
CA ASN A 7 -19.39 -23.73 43.74
C ASN A 7 -19.87 -25.17 43.97
N VAL A 8 -20.82 -25.34 44.87
CA VAL A 8 -21.35 -26.65 45.31
C VAL A 8 -22.72 -26.91 44.68
N THR A 9 -23.53 -25.87 44.55
CA THR A 9 -24.85 -25.91 43.90
C THR A 9 -25.24 -24.51 43.44
N GLU A 10 -26.43 -24.36 42.87
CA GLU A 10 -27.03 -23.07 42.56
C GLU A 10 -28.41 -22.96 43.23
N THR A 11 -28.80 -21.78 43.72
CA THR A 11 -30.20 -21.48 44.04
C THR A 11 -30.93 -21.06 42.77
N VAL A 12 -32.21 -21.41 42.68
CA VAL A 12 -33.09 -21.00 41.58
C VAL A 12 -34.12 -20.04 42.14
N GLU A 13 -34.05 -18.78 41.71
CA GLU A 13 -34.89 -17.68 42.20
C GLU A 13 -35.64 -17.08 41.01
N GLY A 14 -36.74 -17.74 40.62
CA GLY A 14 -37.47 -17.42 39.40
C GLY A 14 -36.72 -17.87 38.15
N LEU A 15 -36.32 -16.91 37.30
CA LEU A 15 -35.49 -17.16 36.10
C LEU A 15 -33.98 -17.03 36.38
N GLU A 16 -33.60 -16.52 37.54
CA GLU A 16 -32.21 -16.28 37.93
C GLU A 16 -31.62 -17.50 38.63
N ARG A 17 -30.31 -17.70 38.46
CA ARG A 17 -29.53 -18.77 39.09
C ARG A 17 -28.32 -18.16 39.78
N TYR A 18 -28.19 -18.43 41.08
CA TYR A 18 -27.09 -17.90 41.90
C TYR A 18 -26.23 -19.04 42.42
N PRO A 19 -24.90 -18.99 42.25
CA PRO A 19 -24.01 -20.04 42.75
C PRO A 19 -23.88 -19.99 44.27
N VAL A 20 -24.02 -21.16 44.91
CA VAL A 20 -23.76 -21.38 46.33
C VAL A 20 -22.39 -22.01 46.48
N ASN A 21 -21.49 -21.37 47.23
CA ASN A 21 -20.17 -21.90 47.54
C ASN A 21 -20.02 -22.20 49.05
N ILE A 22 -19.14 -23.14 49.37
CA ILE A 22 -18.75 -23.44 50.76
C ILE A 22 -17.25 -23.22 50.87
N ARG A 23 -16.87 -22.39 51.84
CA ARG A 23 -15.49 -21.97 52.06
C ARG A 23 -15.23 -21.69 53.53
N TYR A 24 -14.02 -21.96 54.01
CA TYR A 24 -13.62 -21.56 55.36
C TYR A 24 -13.45 -20.04 55.49
N PRO A 25 -13.63 -19.51 56.72
CA PRO A 25 -13.41 -18.10 57.02
C PRO A 25 -12.03 -17.63 56.53
N ARG A 26 -11.98 -16.38 56.08
CA ARG A 26 -10.80 -15.82 55.42
C ARG A 26 -9.53 -15.89 56.28
N TYR A 27 -9.64 -15.60 57.59
CA TYR A 27 -8.51 -15.60 58.52
C TYR A 27 -7.78 -16.94 58.65
N MET A 28 -8.43 -18.07 58.30
CA MET A 28 -7.83 -19.41 58.33
C MET A 28 -7.04 -19.76 57.06
N ARG A 29 -7.04 -18.89 56.04
CA ARG A 29 -6.49 -19.16 54.70
C ARG A 29 -5.79 -17.96 54.07
N ASP A 30 -5.48 -16.94 54.85
CA ASP A 30 -4.84 -15.71 54.37
C ASP A 30 -3.31 -15.83 54.27
N SER A 31 -2.70 -16.85 54.88
CA SER A 31 -1.26 -17.07 54.81
C SER A 31 -0.91 -18.55 54.71
N LEU A 32 0.31 -18.84 54.22
CA LEU A 32 0.84 -20.18 54.13
C LEU A 32 0.85 -20.90 55.49
N GLU A 33 1.24 -20.20 56.56
CA GLU A 33 1.28 -20.76 57.91
C GLU A 33 -0.12 -21.13 58.44
N GLN A 34 -1.14 -20.32 58.13
CA GLN A 34 -2.53 -20.65 58.49
C GLN A 34 -3.05 -21.85 57.68
N LEU A 35 -2.68 -21.93 56.39
CA LEU A 35 -3.03 -23.07 55.55
C LEU A 35 -2.41 -24.38 56.05
N LYS A 36 -1.16 -24.35 56.56
CA LYS A 36 -0.50 -25.52 57.16
C LYS A 36 -1.26 -26.05 58.38
N LEU A 37 -1.81 -25.16 59.21
CA LEU A 37 -2.57 -25.49 60.42
C LEU A 37 -4.06 -25.78 60.17
N LEU A 38 -4.51 -25.70 58.91
CA LEU A 38 -5.92 -25.83 58.55
C LEU A 38 -6.45 -27.22 58.95
N PRO A 39 -7.49 -27.30 59.80
CA PRO A 39 -7.96 -28.57 60.33
C PRO A 39 -8.71 -29.36 59.26
N MET A 40 -8.36 -30.64 59.10
CA MET A 40 -9.07 -31.58 58.24
C MET A 40 -9.59 -32.76 59.06
N VAL A 41 -10.83 -33.16 58.77
CA VAL A 41 -11.46 -34.32 59.40
C VAL A 41 -11.24 -35.54 58.50
N THR A 42 -10.52 -36.53 59.02
CA THR A 42 -10.32 -37.81 58.32
C THR A 42 -11.62 -38.62 58.28
N PRO A 43 -11.75 -39.60 57.36
CA PRO A 43 -12.89 -40.53 57.37
C PRO A 43 -13.06 -41.28 58.70
N ALA A 44 -11.98 -41.46 59.48
CA ALA A 44 -12.00 -42.06 60.80
C ALA A 44 -12.40 -41.08 61.94
N GLY A 45 -12.77 -39.83 61.61
CA GLY A 45 -13.19 -38.81 62.57
C GLY A 45 -12.05 -38.07 63.28
N GLN A 46 -10.79 -38.35 62.96
CA GLN A 46 -9.64 -37.65 63.53
C GLN A 46 -9.47 -36.26 62.91
N HIS A 47 -9.09 -35.27 63.72
CA HIS A 47 -8.75 -33.92 63.27
C HIS A 47 -7.23 -33.80 63.13
N ILE A 48 -6.74 -33.59 61.91
CA ILE A 48 -5.31 -33.41 61.63
C ILE A 48 -5.08 -32.11 60.84
N PRO A 49 -3.97 -31.39 61.05
CA PRO A 49 -3.66 -30.20 60.26
C PRO A 49 -3.24 -30.60 58.85
N LEU A 50 -3.48 -29.73 57.85
CA LEU A 50 -3.14 -30.00 56.45
C LEU A 50 -1.66 -30.35 56.24
N GLN A 51 -0.75 -29.76 57.02
CA GLN A 51 0.69 -30.07 56.96
C GLN A 51 1.04 -31.53 57.32
N ALA A 52 0.16 -32.26 58.02
CA ALA A 52 0.39 -33.65 58.37
C ALA A 52 0.24 -34.60 57.16
N VAL A 53 -0.37 -34.13 56.06
CA VAL A 53 -0.68 -34.93 54.87
C VAL A 53 -0.17 -34.32 53.56
N ALA A 54 0.25 -33.05 53.56
CA ALA A 54 0.77 -32.36 52.39
C ALA A 54 1.85 -31.35 52.78
N ASP A 55 2.86 -31.19 51.94
CA ASP A 55 3.84 -30.10 52.05
C ASP A 55 3.35 -28.88 51.25
N LEU A 56 3.36 -27.70 51.89
CA LEU A 56 2.91 -26.45 51.28
C LEU A 56 4.07 -25.50 51.12
N ARG A 57 4.36 -25.16 49.87
CA ARG A 57 5.41 -24.23 49.45
C ARG A 57 4.89 -23.24 48.43
N VAL A 58 5.49 -22.05 48.43
CA VAL A 58 5.25 -21.04 47.40
C VAL A 58 6.29 -21.23 46.32
N GLU A 59 5.83 -21.40 45.08
CA GLU A 59 6.68 -21.53 43.91
C GLU A 59 6.24 -20.54 42.84
N ASP A 60 7.21 -19.97 42.13
CA ASP A 60 6.96 -19.17 40.94
C ASP A 60 6.63 -20.10 39.77
N GLY A 61 5.52 -19.84 39.11
CA GLY A 61 5.06 -20.59 37.94
C GLY A 61 4.54 -19.65 36.85
N PRO A 62 4.36 -20.15 35.61
CA PRO A 62 3.82 -19.34 34.54
C PRO A 62 2.38 -18.91 34.89
N PRO A 63 2.07 -17.60 34.91
CA PRO A 63 0.71 -17.14 35.20
C PRO A 63 -0.27 -17.52 34.08
N MET A 64 0.24 -17.71 32.87
CA MET A 64 -0.50 -18.17 31.70
C MET A 64 0.46 -18.80 30.70
N ILE A 65 0.10 -19.96 30.16
CA ILE A 65 0.84 -20.63 29.10
C ILE A 65 0.15 -20.28 27.78
N LYS A 66 0.84 -19.54 26.91
CA LYS A 66 0.36 -19.22 25.56
C LYS A 66 1.02 -20.12 24.52
N SER A 67 0.24 -20.48 23.52
CA SER A 67 0.73 -21.23 22.37
C SER A 67 0.08 -20.75 21.09
N GLU A 68 0.82 -20.85 20.00
CA GLU A 68 0.37 -20.54 18.65
C GLU A 68 0.97 -21.56 17.70
N ASN A 69 0.14 -22.15 16.83
CA ASN A 69 0.52 -23.25 15.95
C ASN A 69 1.23 -24.41 16.70
N ALA A 70 0.71 -24.77 17.88
CA ALA A 70 1.26 -25.79 18.78
C ALA A 70 2.71 -25.54 19.27
N ARG A 71 3.19 -24.30 19.19
CA ARG A 71 4.47 -23.87 19.77
C ARG A 71 4.21 -22.89 20.90
N LEU A 72 4.93 -23.04 22.01
CA LEU A 72 4.91 -22.05 23.09
C LEU A 72 5.44 -20.72 22.56
N ASN A 73 4.74 -19.63 22.84
CA ASN A 73 5.13 -18.30 22.40
C ASN A 73 5.10 -17.29 23.55
N GLY A 74 6.00 -16.32 23.45
CA GLY A 74 6.01 -15.12 24.29
C GLY A 74 5.77 -13.92 23.38
N TRP A 75 4.92 -12.99 23.82
CA TRP A 75 4.66 -11.76 23.10
C TRP A 75 5.35 -10.60 23.79
N VAL A 76 6.11 -9.82 23.02
CA VAL A 76 6.67 -8.54 23.44
C VAL A 76 5.87 -7.47 22.74
N TYR A 77 5.09 -6.72 23.51
CA TYR A 77 4.34 -5.59 22.98
C TYR A 77 5.24 -4.37 22.96
N VAL A 78 5.26 -3.70 21.81
CA VAL A 78 6.02 -2.48 21.60
C VAL A 78 5.06 -1.42 21.13
N ASP A 79 5.05 -0.30 21.83
CA ASP A 79 4.38 0.91 21.39
C ASP A 79 5.41 1.85 20.74
N ILE A 80 5.06 2.43 19.60
CA ILE A 80 5.96 3.27 18.80
C ILE A 80 5.38 4.67 18.68
N GLU A 81 6.22 5.67 18.93
CA GLU A 81 5.85 7.08 18.81
C GLU A 81 6.91 7.82 17.99
N GLY A 82 6.47 8.65 17.03
CA GLY A 82 7.35 9.50 16.23
C GLY A 82 8.21 8.81 15.16
N VAL A 83 8.05 7.49 14.93
CA VAL A 83 8.78 6.74 13.89
C VAL A 83 7.81 5.87 13.09
N ASP A 84 8.05 5.75 11.78
CA ASP A 84 7.26 4.86 10.94
C ASP A 84 7.52 3.38 11.25
N LEU A 85 6.49 2.55 11.09
CA LEU A 85 6.52 1.14 11.44
C LEU A 85 7.61 0.34 10.69
N ALA A 86 7.87 0.67 9.42
CA ALA A 86 8.83 -0.06 8.60
C ALA A 86 10.27 0.22 9.04
N THR A 87 10.61 1.49 9.27
CA THR A 87 11.91 1.93 9.75
C THR A 87 12.17 1.43 11.17
N TYR A 88 11.15 1.46 12.04
CA TYR A 88 11.28 0.91 13.39
C TYR A 88 11.61 -0.59 13.35
N VAL A 89 10.82 -1.39 12.64
CA VAL A 89 11.01 -2.85 12.61
C VAL A 89 12.33 -3.24 11.95
N THR A 90 12.77 -2.54 10.90
CA THR A 90 14.08 -2.82 10.27
C THR A 90 15.24 -2.52 11.21
N THR A 91 15.18 -1.39 11.92
CA THR A 91 16.20 -1.00 12.92
C THR A 91 16.21 -1.95 14.11
N ALA A 92 15.03 -2.25 14.67
CA ALA A 92 14.88 -3.13 15.82
C ALA A 92 15.27 -4.58 15.48
N ARG A 93 14.93 -5.08 14.29
CA ARG A 93 15.38 -6.39 13.80
C ARG A 93 16.89 -6.47 13.76
N LYS A 94 17.56 -5.43 13.25
CA LYS A 94 19.03 -5.38 13.19
C LYS A 94 19.63 -5.40 14.60
N ALA A 95 19.14 -4.54 15.50
CA ALA A 95 19.60 -4.49 16.88
C ALA A 95 19.40 -5.82 17.64
N VAL A 96 18.23 -6.44 17.50
CA VAL A 96 17.93 -7.74 18.13
C VAL A 96 18.84 -8.83 17.59
N THR A 97 19.10 -8.85 16.29
CA THR A 97 19.99 -9.86 15.68
C THR A 97 21.45 -9.68 16.12
N GLU A 98 21.89 -8.45 16.36
CA GLU A 98 23.26 -8.14 16.80
C GLU A 98 23.47 -8.34 18.32
N GLN A 99 22.45 -8.09 19.14
CA GLN A 99 22.58 -8.06 20.60
C GLN A 99 21.97 -9.27 21.32
N VAL A 100 21.13 -10.06 20.65
CA VAL A 100 20.43 -11.19 21.27
C VAL A 100 20.88 -12.50 20.64
N GLU A 101 21.63 -13.28 21.41
CA GLU A 101 21.94 -14.66 21.04
C GLU A 101 20.74 -15.56 21.37
N LEU A 102 20.18 -16.19 20.34
CA LEU A 102 19.05 -17.09 20.48
C LEU A 102 19.53 -18.54 20.69
N PRO A 103 19.08 -19.23 21.75
CA PRO A 103 19.33 -20.66 21.89
C PRO A 103 18.71 -21.45 20.74
N PRO A 104 19.26 -22.65 20.41
CA PRO A 104 18.69 -23.52 19.40
C PRO A 104 17.21 -23.82 19.67
N GLY A 105 16.37 -23.78 18.62
CA GLY A 105 14.94 -24.06 18.71
C GLY A 105 14.04 -22.83 18.95
N TYR A 106 14.62 -21.66 19.22
CA TYR A 106 13.88 -20.40 19.32
C TYR A 106 13.84 -19.67 17.97
N SER A 107 12.74 -18.96 17.72
CA SER A 107 12.58 -18.09 16.56
C SER A 107 11.88 -16.80 16.97
N ILE A 108 12.36 -15.67 16.47
CA ILE A 108 11.69 -14.37 16.64
C ILE A 108 10.93 -14.05 15.36
N THR A 109 9.64 -13.79 15.51
CA THR A 109 8.76 -13.34 14.42
C THR A 109 8.21 -11.96 14.77
N TRP A 110 8.30 -11.05 13.81
CA TRP A 110 7.68 -9.72 13.91
C TRP A 110 6.24 -9.82 13.38
N SER A 111 5.26 -9.74 14.27
CA SER A 111 3.83 -9.82 13.92
C SER A 111 3.13 -8.47 14.19
N GLY A 112 1.79 -8.47 14.15
CA GLY A 112 0.96 -7.28 14.24
C GLY A 112 0.81 -6.58 12.88
N GLN A 113 0.77 -5.24 12.89
CA GLN A 113 0.54 -4.45 11.67
C GLN A 113 1.65 -4.62 10.62
N TYR A 114 2.88 -4.92 11.05
CA TYR A 114 4.02 -5.11 10.14
C TYR A 114 3.83 -6.32 9.22
N GLU A 115 3.23 -7.40 9.72
CA GLU A 115 2.94 -8.60 8.94
C GLU A 115 1.95 -8.31 7.80
N TYR A 116 0.90 -7.53 8.08
CA TYR A 116 -0.04 -7.07 7.07
C TYR A 116 0.61 -6.14 6.05
N MET A 117 1.52 -5.26 6.49
CA MET A 117 2.28 -4.39 5.60
C MET A 117 3.21 -5.17 4.67
N GLU A 118 3.93 -6.18 5.17
CA GLU A 118 4.79 -7.02 4.34
C GLU A 118 3.99 -7.83 3.33
N ARG A 119 2.85 -8.42 3.75
CA ARG A 119 1.91 -9.08 2.82
C ARG A 119 1.43 -8.12 1.74
N ALA A 120 1.03 -6.91 2.11
CA ALA A 120 0.59 -5.91 1.14
C ALA A 120 1.72 -5.49 0.18
N ARG A 121 2.95 -5.35 0.67
CA ARG A 121 4.13 -5.06 -0.15
C ARG A 121 4.39 -6.15 -1.19
N GLN A 122 4.29 -7.42 -0.79
CA GLN A 122 4.42 -8.56 -1.70
C GLN A 122 3.34 -8.55 -2.78
N HIS A 123 2.08 -8.30 -2.41
CA HIS A 123 0.99 -8.16 -3.35
C HIS A 123 1.22 -6.99 -4.32
N LEU A 124 1.58 -5.80 -3.83
CA LEU A 124 1.86 -4.63 -4.68
C LEU A 124 3.05 -4.86 -5.62
N ALA A 125 4.09 -5.57 -5.16
CA ALA A 125 5.24 -5.94 -5.98
C ALA A 125 4.85 -6.84 -7.17
N MET A 126 3.73 -7.58 -7.06
CA MET A 126 3.18 -8.38 -8.16
C MET A 126 2.16 -7.59 -9.00
N VAL A 127 1.27 -6.84 -8.35
CA VAL A 127 0.19 -6.08 -9.00
C VAL A 127 0.74 -4.94 -9.88
N VAL A 128 1.77 -4.22 -9.45
CA VAL A 128 2.33 -3.10 -10.22
C VAL A 128 2.90 -3.56 -11.57
N PRO A 129 3.79 -4.58 -11.65
CA PRO A 129 4.25 -5.11 -12.92
C PRO A 129 3.12 -5.63 -13.82
N VAL A 130 2.17 -6.40 -13.26
CA VAL A 130 1.01 -6.91 -14.01
C VAL A 130 0.19 -5.78 -14.60
N THR A 131 0.00 -4.70 -13.85
CA THR A 131 -0.72 -3.51 -14.32
C THR A 131 0.02 -2.81 -15.47
N ILE A 132 1.33 -2.61 -15.34
CA ILE A 132 2.17 -2.00 -16.40
C ILE A 132 2.15 -2.86 -17.67
N VAL A 133 2.29 -4.18 -17.54
CA VAL A 133 2.23 -5.12 -18.68
C VAL A 133 0.85 -5.06 -19.35
N THR A 134 -0.22 -5.02 -18.57
CA THR A 134 -1.60 -4.92 -19.09
C THR A 134 -1.81 -3.59 -19.83
N ILE A 135 -1.37 -2.46 -19.26
CA ILE A 135 -1.41 -1.15 -19.91
C ILE A 135 -0.60 -1.20 -21.22
N MET A 136 0.62 -1.73 -21.19
CA MET A 136 1.48 -1.85 -22.37
C MET A 136 0.83 -2.69 -23.46
N LEU A 137 0.20 -3.82 -23.09
CA LEU A 137 -0.53 -4.68 -24.02
C LEU A 137 -1.71 -3.95 -24.66
N LEU A 138 -2.54 -3.26 -23.87
CA LEU A 138 -3.69 -2.50 -24.38
C LEU A 138 -3.25 -1.36 -25.30
N LEU A 139 -2.19 -0.64 -24.94
CA LEU A 139 -1.61 0.41 -25.78
C LEU A 139 -1.04 -0.18 -27.07
N PHE A 140 -0.35 -1.31 -27.00
CA PHE A 140 0.18 -1.97 -28.19
C PHE A 140 -0.94 -2.46 -29.12
N LEU A 141 -2.03 -3.00 -28.57
CA LEU A 141 -3.20 -3.40 -29.37
C LEU A 141 -3.88 -2.19 -30.03
N SER A 142 -3.92 -1.04 -29.34
CA SER A 142 -4.53 0.18 -29.85
C SER A 142 -3.70 0.85 -30.95
N PHE A 143 -2.40 1.05 -30.72
CA PHE A 143 -1.53 1.80 -31.63
C PHE A 143 -0.73 0.94 -32.61
N ARG A 144 -0.52 -0.34 -32.28
CA ARG A 144 0.30 -1.30 -33.05
C ARG A 144 1.72 -0.81 -33.36
N ASN A 145 2.23 0.14 -32.58
CA ASN A 145 3.55 0.75 -32.73
C ASN A 145 4.24 0.86 -31.37
N PHE A 146 5.37 0.18 -31.21
CA PHE A 146 6.09 0.13 -29.94
C PHE A 146 6.65 1.50 -29.50
N VAL A 147 7.03 2.37 -30.44
CA VAL A 147 7.55 3.71 -30.13
C VAL A 147 6.44 4.58 -29.52
N GLU A 148 5.24 4.50 -30.08
CA GLU A 148 4.06 5.22 -29.57
C GLU A 148 3.71 4.77 -28.15
N VAL A 149 3.77 3.46 -27.88
CA VAL A 149 3.58 2.90 -26.54
C VAL A 149 4.63 3.44 -25.56
N LEU A 150 5.91 3.46 -25.95
CA LEU A 150 6.99 3.99 -25.10
C LEU A 150 6.85 5.49 -24.82
N ILE A 151 6.41 6.28 -25.80
CA ILE A 151 6.15 7.73 -25.61
C ILE A 151 5.09 7.94 -24.53
N ILE A 152 4.00 7.16 -24.57
CA ILE A 152 2.93 7.23 -23.57
C ILE A 152 3.43 6.71 -22.22
N LEU A 153 4.13 5.57 -22.18
CA LEU A 153 4.63 5.00 -20.93
C LEU A 153 5.67 5.91 -20.26
N GLY A 154 6.42 6.69 -21.03
CA GLY A 154 7.35 7.70 -20.55
C GLY A 154 6.70 8.84 -19.76
N THR A 155 5.38 9.03 -19.84
CA THR A 155 4.67 10.01 -19.01
C THR A 155 4.36 9.50 -17.61
N LEU A 156 4.40 8.18 -17.37
CA LEU A 156 4.09 7.60 -16.07
C LEU A 156 5.06 8.05 -14.96
N PRO A 157 6.41 7.97 -15.13
CA PRO A 157 7.34 8.45 -14.11
C PRO A 157 7.12 9.94 -13.77
N MET A 158 6.74 10.73 -14.77
CA MET A 158 6.47 12.16 -14.62
C MET A 158 5.22 12.42 -13.76
N ALA A 159 4.16 11.65 -13.98
CA ALA A 159 2.96 11.70 -13.14
C ALA A 159 3.25 11.24 -11.70
N LEU A 160 3.97 10.12 -11.54
CA LEU A 160 4.35 9.59 -10.23
C LEU A 160 5.18 10.62 -9.43
N ALA A 161 6.09 11.33 -10.09
CA ALA A 161 6.91 12.35 -9.45
C ALA A 161 6.07 13.46 -8.81
N GLY A 162 5.04 13.99 -9.48
CA GLY A 162 4.18 15.02 -8.88
C GLY A 162 3.31 14.49 -7.74
N GLY A 163 2.87 13.23 -7.81
CA GLY A 163 2.16 12.59 -6.72
C GLY A 163 3.06 12.43 -5.48
N LEU A 164 4.30 11.99 -5.66
CA LEU A 164 5.30 11.88 -4.58
C LEU A 164 5.62 13.26 -3.96
N TRP A 165 5.76 14.29 -4.80
CA TRP A 165 5.97 15.67 -4.33
C TRP A 165 4.84 16.16 -3.44
N LEU A 166 3.58 15.91 -3.83
CA LEU A 166 2.44 16.35 -3.01
C LEU A 166 2.34 15.56 -1.70
N LEU A 167 2.66 14.26 -1.70
CA LEU A 167 2.73 13.48 -0.46
C LEU A 167 3.79 14.02 0.49
N TYR A 168 4.97 14.39 -0.04
CA TYR A 168 6.05 14.98 0.75
C TYR A 168 5.62 16.32 1.37
N LEU A 169 4.94 17.18 0.60
CA LEU A 169 4.44 18.46 1.10
C LEU A 169 3.33 18.32 2.16
N LEU A 170 2.54 17.24 2.09
CA LEU A 170 1.45 16.93 3.03
C LEU A 170 1.90 16.07 4.22
N ASP A 171 3.17 15.68 4.27
CA ASP A 171 3.74 14.77 5.28
C ASP A 171 2.98 13.43 5.37
N TYR A 172 2.60 12.88 4.22
CA TYR A 172 1.89 11.60 4.13
C TYR A 172 2.86 10.44 3.93
N ASN A 173 2.80 9.46 4.83
CA ASN A 173 3.54 8.21 4.73
C ASN A 173 3.07 7.35 3.53
N LEU A 174 4.02 6.63 2.94
CA LEU A 174 3.71 5.59 1.96
C LEU A 174 2.87 4.49 2.61
N SER A 175 1.74 4.19 2.00
CA SER A 175 0.78 3.20 2.49
C SER A 175 0.08 2.51 1.32
N VAL A 176 -0.66 1.44 1.61
CA VAL A 176 -1.44 0.73 0.58
C VAL A 176 -2.45 1.67 -0.09
N ALA A 177 -3.08 2.56 0.69
CA ALA A 177 -4.00 3.59 0.19
C ALA A 177 -3.33 4.52 -0.84
N VAL A 178 -2.12 4.99 -0.54
CA VAL A 178 -1.31 5.79 -1.46
C VAL A 178 -0.98 5.00 -2.73
N GLY A 179 -0.64 3.72 -2.59
CA GLY A 179 -0.36 2.82 -3.72
C GLY A 179 -1.55 2.68 -4.68
N VAL A 180 -2.76 2.53 -4.15
CA VAL A 180 -3.99 2.52 -4.95
C VAL A 180 -4.18 3.84 -5.69
N GLY A 181 -3.92 4.98 -5.02
CA GLY A 181 -3.95 6.30 -5.65
C GLY A 181 -2.97 6.43 -6.82
N PHE A 182 -1.75 5.89 -6.71
CA PHE A 182 -0.77 5.89 -7.80
C PHE A 182 -1.18 5.00 -8.98
N ILE A 183 -1.82 3.86 -8.72
CA ILE A 183 -2.35 2.98 -9.78
C ILE A 183 -3.48 3.71 -10.55
N ALA A 184 -4.39 4.37 -9.83
CA ALA A 184 -5.45 5.17 -10.44
C ALA A 184 -4.87 6.34 -11.26
N LEU A 185 -3.87 7.05 -10.71
CA LEU A 185 -3.14 8.10 -11.41
C LEU A 185 -2.51 7.60 -12.71
N ALA A 186 -1.88 6.42 -12.69
CA ALA A 186 -1.24 5.85 -13.88
C ALA A 186 -2.24 5.63 -15.01
N GLY A 187 -3.44 5.11 -14.70
CA GLY A 187 -4.51 4.95 -15.68
C GLY A 187 -4.94 6.26 -16.33
N VAL A 188 -5.19 7.30 -15.52
CA VAL A 188 -5.59 8.62 -16.03
C VAL A 188 -4.45 9.30 -16.80
N ALA A 189 -3.21 9.19 -16.34
CA ALA A 189 -2.05 9.74 -17.05
C ALA A 189 -1.87 9.10 -18.44
N VAL A 190 -2.08 7.78 -18.54
CA VAL A 190 -2.10 7.06 -19.82
C VAL A 190 -3.24 7.56 -20.69
N GLU A 191 -4.46 7.70 -20.17
CA GLU A 191 -5.60 8.25 -20.92
C GLU A 191 -5.27 9.61 -21.54
N ILE A 192 -4.70 10.53 -20.76
CA ILE A 192 -4.31 11.86 -21.24
C ILE A 192 -3.24 11.75 -22.35
N GLY A 193 -2.26 10.88 -22.18
CA GLY A 193 -1.19 10.64 -23.15
C GLY A 193 -1.69 10.03 -24.46
N VAL A 194 -2.57 9.03 -24.37
CA VAL A 194 -3.24 8.37 -25.52
C VAL A 194 -3.96 9.40 -26.37
N VAL A 195 -4.80 10.23 -25.75
CA VAL A 195 -5.60 11.19 -26.53
C VAL A 195 -4.72 12.28 -27.14
N MET A 196 -3.70 12.76 -26.43
CA MET A 196 -2.73 13.69 -27.02
C MET A 196 -2.07 13.10 -28.27
N LEU A 197 -1.60 11.85 -28.18
CA LEU A 197 -0.94 11.18 -29.30
C LEU A 197 -1.87 10.99 -30.51
N VAL A 198 -3.13 10.62 -30.27
CA VAL A 198 -4.14 10.49 -31.34
C VAL A 198 -4.33 11.81 -32.09
N TYR A 199 -4.43 12.94 -31.37
CA TYR A 199 -4.58 14.25 -32.00
C TYR A 199 -3.33 14.67 -32.77
N LEU A 200 -2.14 14.40 -32.25
CA LEU A 200 -0.88 14.64 -32.97
C LEU A 200 -0.79 13.81 -34.25
N LYS A 201 -1.21 12.53 -34.21
CA LYS A 201 -1.28 11.66 -35.39
C LYS A 201 -2.31 12.16 -36.40
N GLN A 202 -3.49 12.57 -35.96
CA GLN A 202 -4.53 13.09 -36.84
C GLN A 202 -4.07 14.38 -37.53
N ALA A 203 -3.48 15.32 -36.78
CA ALA A 203 -2.95 16.55 -37.35
C ALA A 203 -1.82 16.28 -38.34
N LEU A 204 -0.93 15.32 -38.03
CA LEU A 204 0.10 14.89 -38.96
C LEU A 204 -0.50 14.31 -40.24
N GLN A 205 -1.46 13.37 -40.12
CA GLN A 205 -2.15 12.73 -41.26
C GLN A 205 -2.81 13.75 -42.19
N ASN A 206 -3.50 14.75 -41.64
CA ASN A 206 -4.10 15.82 -42.43
C ASN A 206 -3.04 16.58 -43.23
N ARG A 207 -1.90 16.91 -42.62
CA ARG A 207 -0.77 17.55 -43.34
C ARG A 207 -0.11 16.65 -44.37
N GLN A 208 -0.08 15.34 -44.15
CA GLN A 208 0.44 14.40 -45.16
C GLN A 208 -0.48 14.39 -46.40
N ALA A 209 -1.80 14.40 -46.18
CA ALA A 209 -2.78 14.47 -47.26
C ALA A 209 -2.65 15.78 -48.05
N GLU A 210 -2.58 16.93 -47.37
CA GLU A 210 -2.36 18.25 -48.00
C GLU A 210 -1.06 18.30 -48.83
N ALA A 211 0.03 17.72 -48.31
CA ALA A 211 1.29 17.66 -49.03
C ALA A 211 1.20 16.76 -50.28
N HIS A 212 0.52 15.63 -50.16
CA HIS A 212 0.32 14.70 -51.27
C HIS A 212 -0.55 15.30 -52.38
N GLU A 213 -1.66 15.98 -52.03
CA GLU A 213 -2.50 16.72 -52.98
C GLU A 213 -1.76 17.85 -53.68
N ALA A 214 -0.83 18.52 -52.98
CA ALA A 214 0.05 19.54 -53.54
C ALA A 214 1.27 18.97 -54.29
N GLY A 215 1.37 17.64 -54.46
CA GLY A 215 2.48 16.97 -55.16
C GLY A 215 3.85 17.17 -54.51
N ARG A 216 3.91 17.50 -53.23
CA ARG A 216 5.15 17.80 -52.49
C ARG A 216 5.41 16.77 -51.39
N ALA A 217 6.68 16.48 -51.14
CA ALA A 217 7.08 15.71 -49.96
C ALA A 217 6.81 16.51 -48.67
N ILE A 218 6.61 15.78 -47.55
CA ILE A 218 6.48 16.40 -46.23
C ILE A 218 7.80 17.05 -45.84
N GLN A 219 7.72 18.30 -45.39
CA GLN A 219 8.85 19.07 -44.91
C GLN A 219 8.81 19.20 -43.38
N ARG A 220 9.94 19.63 -42.81
CA ARG A 220 10.05 19.88 -41.36
C ARG A 220 9.01 20.87 -40.85
N LYS A 221 8.67 21.88 -41.66
CA LYS A 221 7.67 22.91 -41.34
C LYS A 221 6.27 22.31 -41.20
N ASP A 222 5.93 21.28 -41.96
CA ASP A 222 4.62 20.62 -41.86
C ASP A 222 4.49 19.84 -40.56
N ILE A 223 5.56 19.19 -40.08
CA ILE A 223 5.56 18.50 -38.79
C ILE A 223 5.38 19.53 -37.67
N GLU A 224 6.09 20.65 -37.71
CA GLU A 224 5.98 21.70 -36.70
C GLU A 224 4.55 22.25 -36.63
N LEU A 225 3.94 22.52 -37.78
CA LEU A 225 2.55 22.96 -37.87
C LEU A 225 1.57 21.90 -37.37
N ALA A 226 1.74 20.63 -37.78
CA ALA A 226 0.92 19.53 -37.31
C ALA A 226 0.98 19.34 -35.79
N VAL A 227 2.18 19.40 -35.20
CA VAL A 227 2.38 19.25 -33.76
C VAL A 227 1.74 20.41 -33.01
N ARG A 228 1.92 21.65 -33.49
CA ARG A 228 1.31 22.83 -32.90
C ARG A 228 -0.21 22.76 -32.96
N GLU A 229 -0.76 22.42 -34.12
CA GLU A 229 -2.21 22.31 -34.35
C GLU A 229 -2.82 21.19 -33.49
N GLY A 230 -2.23 20.00 -33.50
CA GLY A 230 -2.67 18.86 -32.68
C GLY A 230 -2.62 19.15 -31.18
N ALA A 231 -1.55 19.79 -30.70
CA ALA A 231 -1.43 20.17 -29.29
C ALA A 231 -2.48 21.22 -28.87
N LEU A 232 -2.71 22.25 -29.71
CA LEU A 232 -3.69 23.31 -29.43
C LEU A 232 -5.12 22.79 -29.40
N LEU A 233 -5.48 21.90 -30.33
CA LEU A 233 -6.81 21.27 -30.37
C LEU A 233 -7.12 20.50 -29.08
N ARG A 234 -6.10 19.95 -28.42
CA ARG A 234 -6.27 19.09 -27.25
C ARG A 234 -6.14 19.82 -25.92
N LEU A 235 -5.59 21.04 -25.89
CA LEU A 235 -5.42 21.83 -24.67
C LEU A 235 -6.73 21.98 -23.89
N ARG A 236 -7.83 22.40 -24.56
CA ARG A 236 -9.12 22.62 -23.89
C ARG A 236 -9.70 21.34 -23.28
N PRO A 237 -9.83 20.21 -24.02
CA PRO A 237 -10.31 18.96 -23.44
C PRO A 237 -9.45 18.40 -22.30
N ILE A 238 -8.11 18.46 -22.39
CA ILE A 238 -7.25 18.01 -21.28
C ILE A 238 -7.51 18.83 -20.02
N MET A 239 -7.57 20.16 -20.16
CA MET A 239 -7.83 21.05 -19.03
C MET A 239 -9.20 20.78 -18.39
N MET A 240 -10.23 20.42 -19.16
CA MET A 240 -11.53 20.04 -18.63
C MET A 240 -11.45 18.79 -17.73
N THR A 241 -10.79 17.72 -18.19
CA THR A 241 -10.64 16.48 -17.42
C THR A 241 -9.83 16.73 -16.15
N VAL A 242 -8.71 17.44 -16.28
CA VAL A 242 -7.82 17.75 -15.15
C VAL A 242 -8.52 18.61 -14.10
N ALA A 243 -9.24 19.64 -14.53
CA ALA A 243 -10.03 20.48 -13.62
C ALA A 243 -11.11 19.67 -12.91
N THR A 244 -11.82 18.78 -13.62
CA THR A 244 -12.87 17.94 -13.03
C THR A 244 -12.31 17.00 -11.98
N ILE A 245 -11.16 16.37 -12.24
CA ILE A 245 -10.50 15.49 -11.29
C ILE A 245 -10.03 16.26 -10.06
N ILE A 246 -9.35 17.40 -10.25
CA ILE A 246 -8.85 18.20 -9.13
C ILE A 246 -10.02 18.72 -8.30
N VAL A 247 -11.03 19.34 -8.93
CA VAL A 247 -12.21 19.87 -8.22
C VAL A 247 -13.02 18.76 -7.55
N GLY A 248 -13.12 17.58 -8.16
CA GLY A 248 -13.83 16.44 -7.57
C GLY A 248 -13.10 15.81 -6.38
N LEU A 249 -11.76 15.83 -6.38
CA LEU A 249 -10.94 15.28 -5.30
C LEU A 249 -10.60 16.28 -4.21
N LEU A 250 -10.67 17.59 -4.48
CA LEU A 250 -10.35 18.64 -3.51
C LEU A 250 -11.20 18.52 -2.22
N PRO A 251 -12.53 18.29 -2.27
CA PRO A 251 -13.34 18.11 -1.07
C PRO A 251 -12.93 16.88 -0.26
N ILE A 252 -12.49 15.81 -0.93
CA ILE A 252 -12.01 14.60 -0.26
C ILE A 252 -10.68 14.88 0.45
N MET A 253 -9.82 15.71 -0.15
CA MET A 253 -8.54 16.12 0.43
C MET A 253 -8.66 17.10 1.60
N LEU A 254 -9.67 17.96 1.59
CA LEU A 254 -9.89 18.98 2.62
C LEU A 254 -10.93 18.56 3.68
N GLY A 255 -11.76 17.56 3.37
CA GLY A 255 -12.81 17.07 4.24
C GLY A 255 -12.29 16.42 5.51
N GLY A 256 -12.98 16.66 6.62
CA GLY A 256 -12.78 15.98 7.89
C GLY A 256 -13.87 14.92 8.14
N GLY A 257 -13.68 14.12 9.18
CA GLY A 257 -14.64 13.09 9.60
C GLY A 257 -14.07 11.68 9.55
N THR A 258 -14.90 10.71 9.94
CA THR A 258 -14.52 9.30 10.00
C THR A 258 -14.14 8.78 8.62
N GLY A 259 -13.00 8.10 8.52
CA GLY A 259 -12.48 7.55 7.25
C GLY A 259 -11.76 8.57 6.34
N SER A 260 -11.78 9.87 6.66
CA SER A 260 -11.08 10.89 5.87
C SER A 260 -9.56 10.64 5.80
N GLU A 261 -8.97 10.08 6.86
CA GLU A 261 -7.54 9.75 6.91
C GLU A 261 -7.09 8.80 5.79
N ILE A 262 -7.94 7.85 5.42
CA ILE A 262 -7.66 6.90 4.34
C ILE A 262 -7.92 7.57 2.99
N MET A 263 -9.06 8.26 2.86
CA MET A 263 -9.47 8.87 1.59
C MET A 263 -8.51 9.98 1.13
N ARG A 264 -8.00 10.80 2.05
CA ARG A 264 -7.00 11.84 1.75
C ARG A 264 -5.71 11.24 1.18
N ARG A 265 -5.29 10.08 1.69
CA ARG A 265 -4.09 9.35 1.23
C ARG A 265 -4.28 8.70 -0.15
N ILE A 266 -5.51 8.30 -0.50
CA ILE A 266 -5.84 7.81 -1.85
C ILE A 266 -5.88 8.97 -2.86
N ALA A 267 -6.44 10.12 -2.48
CA ALA A 267 -6.65 11.26 -3.36
C ALA A 267 -5.37 12.08 -3.63
N ALA A 268 -4.48 12.23 -2.64
CA ALA A 268 -3.29 13.08 -2.76
C ALA A 268 -2.38 12.71 -3.96
N PRO A 269 -2.02 11.43 -4.19
CA PRO A 269 -1.22 11.05 -5.37
C PRO A 269 -1.88 11.45 -6.68
N MET A 270 -3.21 11.30 -6.79
CA MET A 270 -3.95 11.64 -7.99
C MET A 270 -3.92 13.15 -8.26
N VAL A 271 -4.15 13.99 -7.24
CA VAL A 271 -4.16 15.46 -7.42
C VAL A 271 -2.77 15.98 -7.79
N GLY A 272 -1.73 15.63 -7.01
CA GLY A 272 -0.37 16.08 -7.28
C GLY A 272 0.17 15.53 -8.60
N GLY A 273 -0.13 14.25 -8.86
CA GLY A 273 0.21 13.61 -10.10
C GLY A 273 -0.46 14.24 -11.30
N MET A 274 -1.74 14.62 -11.21
CA MET A 274 -2.46 15.23 -12.32
C MET A 274 -1.88 16.58 -12.73
N VAL A 275 -1.50 17.41 -11.76
CA VAL A 275 -0.86 18.71 -12.03
C VAL A 275 0.44 18.50 -12.82
N SER A 276 1.32 17.66 -12.31
CA SER A 276 2.60 17.37 -12.98
C SER A 276 2.41 16.69 -14.34
N ALA A 277 1.55 15.66 -14.41
CA ALA A 277 1.27 14.89 -15.61
C ALA A 277 0.72 15.78 -16.71
N THR A 278 -0.14 16.74 -16.39
CA THR A 278 -0.74 17.64 -17.38
C THR A 278 0.30 18.56 -17.99
N ILE A 279 1.08 19.25 -17.14
CA ILE A 279 2.12 20.19 -17.58
C ILE A 279 3.16 19.44 -18.42
N LEU A 280 3.63 18.30 -17.91
CA LEU A 280 4.65 17.50 -18.56
C LEU A 280 4.10 16.85 -19.83
N THR A 281 2.87 16.35 -19.87
CA THR A 281 2.30 15.72 -21.07
C THR A 281 2.09 16.74 -22.21
N LEU A 282 1.61 17.94 -21.89
CA LEU A 282 1.41 19.01 -22.88
C LEU A 282 2.73 19.51 -23.50
N ALA A 283 3.86 19.36 -22.79
CA ALA A 283 5.17 19.76 -23.29
C ALA A 283 5.96 18.58 -23.89
N VAL A 284 6.06 17.48 -23.16
CA VAL A 284 6.94 16.34 -23.43
C VAL A 284 6.42 15.49 -24.59
N ILE A 285 5.13 15.14 -24.64
CA ILE A 285 4.62 14.31 -25.74
C ILE A 285 4.78 15.00 -27.09
N PRO A 286 4.33 16.27 -27.28
CA PRO A 286 4.54 16.98 -28.54
C PRO A 286 6.01 17.11 -28.92
N ALA A 287 6.89 17.40 -27.95
CA ALA A 287 8.33 17.53 -28.20
C ALA A 287 8.97 16.20 -28.64
N ILE A 288 8.69 15.10 -27.95
CA ILE A 288 9.21 13.77 -28.31
C ILE A 288 8.64 13.33 -29.66
N PHE A 289 7.35 13.53 -29.89
CA PHE A 289 6.70 13.20 -31.15
C PHE A 289 7.29 13.98 -32.33
N TYR A 290 7.55 15.27 -32.15
CA TYR A 290 8.22 16.11 -33.14
C TYR A 290 9.62 15.58 -33.47
N LEU A 291 10.43 15.29 -32.45
CA LEU A 291 11.80 14.79 -32.64
C LEU A 291 11.81 13.43 -33.36
N TRP A 292 10.91 12.52 -32.98
CA TRP A 292 10.75 11.22 -33.60
C TRP A 292 10.36 11.34 -35.07
N GLN A 293 9.34 12.15 -35.38
CA GLN A 293 8.87 12.32 -36.76
C GLN A 293 9.90 13.06 -37.63
N ARG A 294 10.66 14.00 -37.06
CA ARG A 294 11.75 14.69 -37.75
C ARG A 294 12.87 13.73 -38.15
N GLN A 295 13.26 12.80 -37.27
CA GLN A 295 14.26 11.78 -37.58
C GLN A 295 13.78 10.83 -38.68
N ARG A 296 12.50 10.46 -38.66
CA ARG A 296 11.90 9.57 -39.67
C ARG A 296 11.93 10.17 -41.09
N ILE A 297 11.70 11.48 -41.22
CA ILE A 297 11.84 12.17 -42.51
C ILE A 297 13.31 12.29 -42.95
N ALA A 298 14.21 12.59 -42.02
CA ALA A 298 15.64 12.66 -42.33
C ALA A 298 16.19 11.31 -42.83
N ALA A 299 15.73 10.20 -42.24
CA ALA A 299 16.07 8.86 -42.69
C ALA A 299 15.55 8.57 -44.10
N ASN A 300 14.31 8.94 -44.42
CA ASN A 300 13.73 8.70 -45.75
C ASN A 300 14.40 9.53 -46.86
N HIS A 301 14.82 10.77 -46.59
CA HIS A 301 15.53 11.58 -47.59
C HIS A 301 16.97 11.10 -47.87
N GLY A 302 17.62 10.42 -46.92
CA GLY A 302 18.94 9.82 -47.13
C GLY A 302 18.91 8.61 -48.07
N THR A 303 17.80 7.86 -48.09
CA THR A 303 17.63 6.69 -48.96
C THR A 303 17.31 7.07 -50.41
N ASP A 304 16.53 8.14 -50.63
CA ASP A 304 16.19 8.62 -51.99
C ASP A 304 17.39 9.19 -52.75
N GLN A 305 18.36 9.80 -52.05
CA GLN A 305 19.59 10.32 -52.70
C GLN A 305 20.58 9.20 -53.08
N ALA A 306 20.70 8.14 -52.27
CA ALA A 306 21.57 7.00 -52.59
C ALA A 306 21.06 6.14 -53.76
N GLY A 307 19.74 6.08 -53.97
CA GLY A 307 19.13 5.40 -55.12
C GLY A 307 19.22 6.18 -56.44
N ALA A 308 19.36 7.51 -56.38
CA ALA A 308 19.48 8.36 -57.57
C ALA A 308 20.92 8.44 -58.12
N GLU A 309 21.94 8.14 -57.31
CA GLU A 309 23.35 8.12 -57.76
C GLU A 309 23.81 6.77 -58.32
N SER A 310 22.94 5.74 -58.32
CA SER A 310 23.26 4.37 -58.73
C SER A 310 22.48 3.86 -59.97
N GLY A 311 21.76 4.73 -60.67
CA GLY A 311 21.09 4.46 -61.96
C GLY A 311 21.59 5.35 -63.08
#